data_AF-A0A8T7EHE9-F1
#
_entry.id   AF-A0A8T7EHE9-F1
#
_cell.length_a   1.000
_cell.length_b   1.000
_cell.length_c   1.000
_cell.angle_alpha   90.00
_cell.angle_beta   90.00
_cell.angle_gamma   90.00
#
_symmetry.space_group_name_H-M   'P 1'
#
loop_
_entity.id
_entity.type
_entity.pdbx_description
1 polymer ?
#
loop_
_entity_poly.entity_id
_entity_poly.type
_entity_poly.pdbx_seq_one_letter_code
_entity_poly.pdbx_strand_id
1 'polypeptide(L)'
;MWNTGHSKEQDTAVQTQLQDAYLAQWTGFAPLPRLLAAWSLAEVLGAVHHALSYWQIVANLEPHSRNQLEKWLTWWLRRVLTLVANLEVNDGG
;
A
#
# COMPACT_ATOMS: atom_id res chain seq x y z
N MET A 1 11.00 26.33 0.82
CA MET A 1 11.76 25.80 -0.33
C MET A 1 11.95 24.31 -0.10
N TRP A 2 10.98 23.50 -0.53
CA TRP A 2 11.08 22.03 -0.52
C TRP A 2 11.15 21.58 -1.97
N ASN A 3 12.24 20.91 -2.29
CA ASN A 3 12.67 20.54 -3.63
C ASN A 3 11.65 19.57 -4.25
N THR A 4 11.22 19.85 -5.48
CA THR A 4 10.32 19.03 -6.31
C THR A 4 11.00 17.74 -6.76
N GLY A 5 11.22 16.82 -5.81
CA GLY A 5 11.79 15.49 -6.04
C GLY A 5 10.76 14.37 -6.18
N HIS A 6 9.46 14.66 -6.28
CA HIS A 6 8.39 13.65 -6.30
C HIS A 6 8.10 13.02 -7.68
N SER A 7 8.89 13.33 -8.72
CA SER A 7 8.47 12.97 -10.09
C SER A 7 8.91 11.58 -10.58
N LYS A 8 9.82 10.86 -9.90
CA LYS A 8 10.27 9.53 -10.36
C LYS A 8 9.59 8.35 -9.66
N GLU A 9 9.19 8.51 -8.39
CA GLU A 9 8.49 7.44 -7.64
C GLU A 9 7.05 7.19 -8.11
N GLN A 10 6.44 8.13 -8.82
CA GLN A 10 5.10 8.00 -9.38
C GLN A 10 5.11 7.49 -10.83
N ASP A 11 6.28 7.20 -11.40
CA ASP A 11 6.38 6.60 -12.72
C ASP A 11 6.00 5.12 -12.63
N THR A 12 4.84 4.77 -13.20
CA THR A 12 4.32 3.40 -13.19
C THR A 12 5.29 2.42 -13.84
N ALA A 13 6.10 2.86 -14.82
CA ALA A 13 7.10 2.01 -15.45
C ALA A 13 8.23 1.67 -14.46
N VAL A 14 8.66 2.65 -13.65
CA VAL A 14 9.69 2.44 -12.61
C VAL A 14 9.16 1.52 -11.51
N GLN A 15 7.90 1.67 -11.10
CA GLN A 15 7.28 0.80 -10.10
C GLN A 15 7.19 -0.65 -10.59
N THR A 16 6.73 -0.87 -11.84
CA THR A 16 6.70 -2.20 -12.44
C THR A 16 8.09 -2.81 -12.54
N GLN A 17 9.09 -2.04 -12.97
CA GLN A 17 10.47 -2.53 -13.07
C GLN A 17 11.03 -2.93 -11.69
N LEU A 18 10.73 -2.16 -10.64
CA LEU A 18 11.14 -2.48 -9.27
C LEU A 18 10.43 -3.73 -8.75
N GLN A 19 9.12 -3.86 -8.99
CA GLN A 19 8.34 -5.03 -8.64
C GLN A 19 8.90 -6.28 -9.33
N ASP A 20 9.15 -6.23 -10.64
CA ASP A 20 9.71 -7.35 -11.40
C ASP A 20 11.10 -7.75 -10.88
N ALA A 21 11.98 -6.77 -10.65
CA ALA A 21 13.32 -7.01 -10.11
C ALA A 21 13.30 -7.58 -8.69
N TYR A 22 12.33 -7.15 -7.86
CA TYR A 22 12.13 -7.70 -6.53
C TYR A 22 11.64 -9.15 -6.63
N LEU A 23 10.54 -9.41 -7.34
CA LEU A 23 9.93 -10.74 -7.44
C LEU A 23 10.83 -11.77 -8.11
N ALA A 24 11.68 -11.37 -9.06
CA ALA A 24 12.68 -12.24 -9.68
C ALA A 24 13.57 -12.93 -8.64
N GLN A 25 13.95 -12.24 -7.56
CA GLN A 25 14.79 -12.79 -6.49
C GLN A 25 14.09 -13.90 -5.69
N TRP A 26 12.76 -13.93 -5.72
CA TRP A 26 11.94 -14.89 -4.98
C TRP A 26 11.51 -16.11 -5.81
N THR A 27 11.84 -16.15 -7.10
CA THR A 27 11.45 -17.24 -8.01
C THR A 27 12.02 -18.61 -7.62
N GLY A 28 13.09 -18.64 -6.82
CA GLY A 28 13.63 -19.88 -6.23
C GLY A 28 12.72 -20.51 -5.16
N PHE A 29 11.76 -19.75 -4.60
CA PHE A 29 10.85 -20.23 -3.55
C PHE A 29 9.43 -20.51 -4.06
N ALA A 30 8.95 -19.74 -5.04
CA ALA A 30 7.62 -19.93 -5.63
C ALA A 30 7.60 -19.43 -7.09
N PRO A 31 6.73 -19.99 -7.95
CA PRO A 31 6.63 -19.54 -9.33
C PRO A 31 6.07 -18.11 -9.42
N LEU A 32 6.50 -17.35 -10.42
CA LEU A 32 6.17 -15.92 -10.60
C LEU A 32 4.66 -15.61 -10.52
N PRO A 33 3.73 -16.40 -11.11
CA PRO A 33 2.29 -16.13 -10.97
C PRO A 33 1.81 -16.18 -9.51
N ARG A 34 2.35 -17.09 -8.70
CA ARG A 34 2.01 -17.19 -7.28
C ARG A 34 2.58 -16.02 -6.48
N LEU A 35 3.77 -15.56 -6.85
CA LEU A 35 4.39 -14.38 -6.25
C LEU A 35 3.61 -13.09 -6.57
N LEU A 36 3.12 -12.95 -7.80
CA LEU A 36 2.26 -11.83 -8.19
C LEU A 36 0.92 -11.83 -7.43
N ALA A 37 0.31 -13.00 -7.27
CA ALA A 37 -0.89 -13.13 -6.43
C ALA A 37 -0.61 -12.82 -4.95
N ALA A 38 0.56 -13.19 -4.43
CA ALA A 38 0.96 -12.83 -3.07
C ALA A 38 1.24 -11.32 -2.94
N TRP A 39 1.80 -10.69 -3.98
CA TRP A 39 2.06 -9.25 -4.01
C TRP A 39 0.76 -8.44 -3.92
N SER A 40 -0.28 -8.79 -4.68
CA SER A 40 -1.57 -8.10 -4.62
C SER A 40 -2.22 -8.19 -3.22
N LEU A 41 -2.08 -9.33 -2.54
CA LEU A 41 -2.52 -9.50 -1.16
C LEU A 41 -1.68 -8.66 -0.18
N ALA A 42 -0.36 -8.58 -0.40
CA ALA A 42 0.53 -7.80 0.44
C ALA A 42 0.20 -6.30 0.42
N GLU A 43 -0.26 -5.75 -0.71
CA GLU A 43 -0.71 -4.36 -0.79
C GLU A 43 -1.91 -4.08 0.12
N VAL A 44 -2.90 -4.98 0.13
CA VAL A 44 -4.06 -4.88 1.03
C VAL A 44 -3.62 -4.98 2.48
N LEU A 45 -2.79 -5.97 2.80
CA LEU A 45 -2.30 -6.18 4.16
C LEU A 45 -1.51 -4.96 4.67
N GLY A 46 -0.66 -4.38 3.83
CA GLY A 46 0.08 -3.16 4.15
C GLY A 46 -0.85 -1.97 4.43
N ALA A 47 -1.87 -1.77 3.59
CA ALA A 47 -2.86 -0.71 3.80
C ALA A 47 -3.65 -0.89 5.10
N VAL A 48 -4.05 -2.13 5.43
CA VAL A 48 -4.74 -2.46 6.68
C VAL A 48 -3.83 -2.22 7.88
N HIS A 49 -2.58 -2.66 7.83
CA HIS A 49 -1.59 -2.44 8.88
C HIS A 49 -1.42 -0.94 9.17
N HIS A 50 -1.31 -0.11 8.14
CA HIS A 50 -1.23 1.33 8.30
C HIS A 50 -2.51 1.91 8.89
N ALA A 51 -3.70 1.53 8.40
CA ALA A 51 -4.97 2.00 8.95
C ALA A 51 -5.08 1.71 10.46
N LEU A 52 -4.72 0.50 10.89
CA LEU A 52 -4.72 0.12 12.30
C LEU A 52 -3.67 0.90 13.11
N SER A 53 -2.45 1.04 12.57
CA SER A 53 -1.39 1.80 13.23
C SER A 53 -1.79 3.26 13.44
N TYR A 54 -2.33 3.92 12.42
CA TYR A 54 -2.81 5.30 12.53
C TYR A 54 -4.02 5.43 13.46
N TRP A 55 -4.93 4.44 13.48
CA TRP A 55 -6.05 4.43 14.42
C TRP A 55 -5.55 4.37 15.87
N GLN A 56 -4.61 3.48 16.17
CA GLN A 56 -4.01 3.37 17.50
C GLN A 56 -3.26 4.66 17.89
N ILE A 57 -2.52 5.28 16.96
CA ILE A 57 -1.80 6.53 17.22
C ILE A 57 -2.79 7.67 17.51
N VAL A 58 -3.78 7.88 16.64
CA VAL A 58 -4.79 8.94 16.79
C VAL A 58 -5.54 8.82 18.11
N ALA A 59 -5.87 7.60 18.53
CA ALA A 59 -6.57 7.33 19.79
C ALA A 59 -5.77 7.77 21.03
N ASN A 60 -4.44 7.80 20.95
CA ASN A 60 -3.54 8.08 22.07
C ASN A 60 -2.85 9.46 22.01
N LEU A 61 -3.20 10.30 21.04
CA LEU A 61 -2.57 11.61 20.86
C LEU A 61 -3.37 12.77 21.45
N GLU A 62 -2.62 13.79 21.87
CA GLU A 62 -3.16 15.09 22.24
C GLU A 62 -3.88 15.77 21.05
N PRO A 63 -4.93 16.58 21.30
CA PRO A 63 -5.80 17.11 20.25
C PRO A 63 -5.07 17.88 19.13
N HIS A 64 -3.97 18.57 19.46
CA HIS A 64 -3.22 19.37 18.49
C HIS A 64 -2.53 18.52 17.41
N SER A 65 -1.93 17.39 17.80
CA SER A 65 -1.25 16.46 16.87
C SER A 65 -2.20 15.51 16.15
N ARG A 66 -3.44 15.37 16.66
CA ARG A 66 -4.45 14.43 16.17
C ARG A 66 -4.94 14.75 14.76
N ASN A 67 -5.23 16.02 14.48
CA ASN A 67 -5.84 16.46 13.22
C ASN A 67 -5.04 16.09 11.96
N GLN A 68 -3.70 16.07 12.04
CA GLN A 68 -2.87 15.71 10.88
C GLN A 68 -2.89 14.19 10.64
N LEU A 69 -2.88 13.40 11.72
CA LEU A 69 -2.80 11.93 11.65
C LEU A 69 -4.16 11.29 11.37
N GLU A 70 -5.25 11.95 11.75
CA GLU A 70 -6.61 11.57 11.31
C GLU A 70 -6.78 11.61 9.78
N LYS A 71 -6.13 12.57 9.11
CA LYS A 71 -6.14 12.61 7.63
C LYS A 71 -5.46 11.39 7.04
N TRP A 72 -4.33 10.97 7.61
CA TRP A 72 -3.63 9.75 7.19
C TRP A 72 -4.44 8.49 7.48
N LEU A 73 -5.08 8.40 8.65
CA LEU A 73 -6.02 7.32 8.96
C LEU A 73 -7.13 7.23 7.91
N THR A 74 -7.79 8.35 7.61
CA THR A 74 -8.89 8.39 6.64
C THR A 74 -8.41 8.03 5.23
N TRP A 75 -7.19 8.44 4.86
CA TRP A 75 -6.60 8.09 3.58
C TRP A 75 -6.33 6.58 3.48
N TRP A 76 -5.72 5.98 4.50
CA TRP A 76 -5.45 4.53 4.52
C TRP A 76 -6.73 3.71 4.54
N LEU A 77 -7.76 4.12 5.29
CA LEU A 77 -9.07 3.46 5.27
C LEU A 77 -9.70 3.47 3.87
N ARG A 78 -9.66 4.62 3.17
CA ARG A 78 -10.13 4.69 1.78
C ARG A 78 -9.32 3.78 0.87
N ARG A 79 -7.99 3.75 1.03
CA ARG A 79 -7.12 2.87 0.25
C ARG A 79 -7.45 1.39 0.46
N VAL A 80 -7.69 0.96 1.70
CA VAL A 80 -8.14 -0.41 2.01
C VAL A 80 -9.42 -0.74 1.26
N LEU A 81 -10.45 0.11 1.37
CA LEU A 81 -11.73 -0.12 0.69
C LEU A 81 -11.58 -0.22 -0.83
N THR A 82 -10.77 0.65 -1.43
CA THR A 82 -10.47 0.60 -2.88
C THR A 82 -9.76 -0.68 -3.26
N LEU A 83 -8.72 -1.09 -2.52
CA LEU A 83 -7.95 -2.28 -2.86
C LEU A 83 -8.77 -3.57 -2.68
N VAL A 84 -9.59 -3.67 -1.62
CA VAL A 84 -10.48 -4.81 -1.40
C VAL A 84 -11.53 -4.91 -2.51
N ALA A 85 -12.17 -3.79 -2.89
CA ALA A 85 -13.11 -3.77 -4.00
C ALA A 85 -12.47 -4.23 -5.32
N ASN A 86 -11.20 -3.88 -5.55
CA ASN A 86 -10.48 -4.29 -6.76
C ASN A 86 -10.10 -5.79 -6.74
N LEU A 87 -9.91 -6.40 -5.57
CA LEU A 87 -9.69 -7.85 -5.46
C LEU A 87 -10.96 -8.63 -5.79
N GLU A 88 -12.11 -8.22 -5.25
CA GLU A 88 -13.40 -8.88 -5.51
C GLU A 88 -13.78 -8.87 -7.00
N VAL A 89 -13.41 -7.81 -7.73
CA VAL A 89 -13.64 -7.71 -9.18
C VAL A 89 -12.74 -8.67 -9.97
N ASN A 90 -11.52 -8.95 -9.52
CA ASN A 90 -10.58 -9.84 -10.21
C ASN A 90 -10.88 -11.33 -9.97
N ASP A 91 -11.58 -11.67 -8.88
CA ASP A 91 -11.98 -13.06 -8.56
C ASP A 91 -13.26 -13.51 -9.32
N GLY A 92 -13.93 -12.59 -10.03
CA GLY A 92 -15.19 -12.82 -10.75
C GLY A 92 -15.08 -12.93 -12.28
N GLY A 93 -13.88 -13.12 -12.85
CA GLY A 93 -13.61 -13.17 -14.30
C GLY A 93 -13.14 -14.53 -14.80
#